data_AF-A0A962I314-F1
#
_entry.id   AF-A0A962I314-F1
#
_cell.length_a   1.000
_cell.length_b   1.000
_cell.length_c   1.000
_cell.angle_alpha   90.00
_cell.angle_beta   90.00
_cell.angle_gamma   90.00
#
_symmetry.space_group_name_H-M   'P 1'
#
loop_
_entity.id
_entity.type
_entity.pdbx_description
1 polymer ?
#
loop_
_entity_poly.entity_id
_entity_poly.type
_entity_poly.pdbx_seq_one_letter_code
_entity_poly.pdbx_strand_id
1 'polypeptide(L)'
;AKGWSRQQAYDYMKNNTALSEHEIGTEIDRYIGWPGQALSYKLGELEIRRLRSKAQADLGARFDLKAFHDQLLALGSVTLPVLQSSVERWIAAQTAATP
;
A
#
# COMPACT_ATOMS: atom_id res chain seq x y z
N ALA A 1 -16.54 6.59 -10.56
CA ALA A 1 -15.36 7.44 -10.86
C ALA A 1 -15.80 8.90 -10.99
N LYS A 2 -14.91 9.89 -10.81
CA LYS A 2 -15.26 11.33 -10.74
C LYS A 2 -15.66 11.99 -12.08
N GLY A 3 -15.58 11.29 -13.21
CA GLY A 3 -15.95 11.83 -14.53
C GLY A 3 -15.02 12.94 -15.05
N TRP A 4 -13.77 12.98 -14.61
CA TRP A 4 -12.82 14.03 -14.98
C TRP A 4 -12.37 13.92 -16.44
N SER A 5 -12.26 15.07 -17.10
CA SER A 5 -11.55 15.19 -18.37
C SER A 5 -10.03 15.04 -18.18
N ARG A 6 -9.31 14.76 -19.27
CA ARG A 6 -7.85 14.75 -19.29
C ARG A 6 -7.26 16.05 -18.73
N GLN A 7 -7.81 17.20 -19.11
CA GLN A 7 -7.33 18.51 -18.66
C GLN A 7 -7.53 18.71 -17.16
N GLN A 8 -8.69 18.31 -16.62
CA GLN A 8 -8.93 18.39 -15.18
C GLN A 8 -7.94 17.55 -14.38
N ALA A 9 -7.60 16.35 -14.87
CA ALA A 9 -6.60 15.49 -14.23
C ALA A 9 -5.18 16.09 -14.33
N TYR A 10 -4.84 16.69 -15.48
CA TYR A 10 -3.58 17.40 -15.70
C TYR A 10 -3.43 18.59 -14.73
N ASP A 11 -4.41 19.49 -14.68
CA ASP A 11 -4.39 20.68 -13.83
C ASP A 11 -4.31 20.29 -12.36
N TYR A 12 -5.01 19.22 -11.97
CA TYR A 12 -4.91 18.69 -10.62
C TYR A 12 -3.48 18.25 -10.30
N MET A 13 -2.84 17.45 -11.14
CA MET A 13 -1.48 16.98 -10.88
C MET A 13 -0.46 18.14 -10.87
N LYS A 14 -0.61 19.11 -11.80
CA LYS A 14 0.21 20.32 -11.85
C LYS A 14 0.15 21.14 -10.56
N ASN A 15 -1.04 21.25 -9.96
CA ASN A 15 -1.23 22.02 -8.74
C ASN A 15 -0.86 21.28 -7.45
N ASN A 16 -0.60 19.96 -7.52
CA ASN A 16 -0.36 19.12 -6.34
C ASN A 16 1.01 18.44 -6.34
N THR A 17 1.85 18.67 -7.36
CA THR A 17 3.17 18.06 -7.48
C THR A 17 4.18 19.07 -8.03
N ALA A 18 5.48 18.79 -7.86
CA ALA A 18 6.56 19.57 -8.44
C ALA A 18 7.06 18.99 -9.79
N LEU A 19 6.26 18.12 -10.42
CA LEU A 19 6.61 17.49 -11.70
C LEU A 19 6.60 18.52 -12.84
N SER A 20 7.44 18.29 -13.84
CA SER A 20 7.40 19.10 -15.06
C SER A 20 6.10 18.87 -15.83
N GLU A 21 5.71 19.86 -16.63
CA GLU A 21 4.52 19.76 -17.49
C GLU A 21 4.57 18.57 -18.46
N HIS A 22 5.77 18.22 -18.94
CA HIS A 22 5.99 17.07 -19.80
C HIS A 22 5.75 15.73 -19.07
N GLU A 23 6.28 15.58 -17.85
CA GLU A 23 6.08 14.39 -17.02
C GLU A 23 4.61 14.23 -16.64
N ILE A 24 3.94 15.34 -16.26
CA ILE A 24 2.51 15.34 -15.94
C ILE A 24 1.70 14.84 -17.13
N GLY A 25 1.97 15.36 -18.33
CA GLY A 25 1.28 14.91 -19.55
C GLY A 25 1.44 13.41 -19.77
N THR A 26 2.67 12.91 -19.66
CA THR A 26 3.00 11.49 -19.82
C THR A 26 2.29 10.61 -18.79
N GLU A 27 2.28 11.01 -17.51
CA GLU A 27 1.62 10.25 -16.45
C GLU A 27 0.10 10.22 -16.62
N ILE A 28 -0.53 11.34 -17.00
CA ILE A 28 -1.97 11.37 -17.27
C ILE A 28 -2.33 10.44 -18.43
N ASP A 29 -1.57 10.44 -19.52
CA ASP A 29 -1.82 9.54 -20.65
C ASP A 29 -1.61 8.08 -20.25
N ARG A 30 -0.61 7.80 -19.42
CA ARG A 30 -0.38 6.47 -18.84
C ARG A 30 -1.55 6.00 -17.98
N TYR A 31 -2.15 6.89 -17.17
CA TYR A 31 -3.30 6.55 -16.32
C TYR A 31 -4.57 6.27 -17.12
N ILE A 32 -4.75 6.95 -18.24
CA ILE A 32 -5.84 6.70 -19.19
C ILE A 32 -5.62 5.35 -19.89
N GLY A 33 -4.41 5.08 -20.36
CA GLY A 33 -4.06 3.84 -21.07
C GLY A 33 -4.00 2.60 -20.19
N TRP A 34 -3.69 2.75 -18.90
CA TRP A 34 -3.59 1.65 -17.93
C TRP A 34 -4.41 1.93 -16.66
N PRO A 35 -5.74 1.81 -16.74
CA PRO A 35 -6.62 2.17 -15.64
C PRO A 35 -6.34 1.31 -14.39
N GLY A 36 -6.28 1.98 -13.24
CA GLY A 36 -6.11 1.34 -11.94
C GLY A 36 -4.65 1.09 -11.51
N GLN A 37 -3.68 1.07 -12.43
CA GLN A 37 -2.28 0.82 -12.09
C GLN A 37 -1.73 1.85 -11.10
N ALA A 38 -2.04 3.14 -11.30
CA ALA A 38 -1.58 4.22 -10.42
C ALA A 38 -2.10 4.12 -8.98
N LEU A 39 -3.18 3.38 -8.75
CA LEU A 39 -3.73 3.18 -7.40
C LEU A 39 -2.89 2.19 -6.57
N SER A 40 -2.17 1.29 -7.25
CA SER A 40 -1.44 0.19 -6.61
C SER A 40 -0.42 0.69 -5.59
N TYR A 41 0.30 1.78 -5.90
CA TYR A 41 1.33 2.35 -5.03
C TYR A 41 0.77 2.70 -3.65
N LYS A 42 -0.32 3.49 -3.61
CA LYS A 42 -0.85 3.98 -2.35
C LYS A 42 -1.70 2.95 -1.64
N LEU A 43 -2.46 2.12 -2.38
CA LEU A 43 -3.24 1.04 -1.77
C LEU A 43 -2.33 0.02 -1.08
N GLY A 44 -1.22 -0.38 -1.71
CA GLY A 44 -0.25 -1.28 -1.11
C GLY A 44 0.40 -0.68 0.14
N GLU A 45 0.87 0.57 0.08
CA GLU A 45 1.45 1.27 1.23
C GLU A 45 0.45 1.35 2.40
N LEU A 46 -0.78 1.79 2.14
CA LEU A 46 -1.83 1.93 3.16
C LEU A 46 -2.12 0.60 3.84
N GLU A 47 -2.20 -0.49 3.08
CA GLU A 47 -2.49 -1.81 3.64
C GLU A 47 -1.33 -2.32 4.50
N ILE A 48 -0.09 -2.18 4.04
CA ILE A 48 1.09 -2.56 4.84
C ILE A 48 1.16 -1.76 6.15
N ARG A 49 0.87 -0.44 6.09
CA ARG A 49 0.84 0.41 7.29
C ARG A 49 -0.28 0.00 8.23
N ARG A 50 -1.48 -0.30 7.72
CA ARG A 50 -2.62 -0.78 8.51
C ARG A 50 -2.27 -2.07 9.24
N LEU A 51 -1.69 -3.04 8.54
CA LEU A 51 -1.26 -4.32 9.12
C LEU A 51 -0.18 -4.14 10.19
N ARG A 52 0.79 -3.25 9.96
CA ARG A 52 1.80 -2.90 10.97
C ARG A 52 1.17 -2.30 12.22
N SER A 53 0.26 -1.32 12.06
CA SER A 53 -0.43 -0.70 13.20
C SER A 53 -1.26 -1.71 13.98
N LYS A 54 -1.92 -2.66 13.28
CA LYS A 54 -2.62 -3.78 13.93
C LYS A 54 -1.65 -4.67 14.72
N ALA A 55 -0.55 -5.09 14.13
CA ALA A 55 0.46 -5.90 14.82
C ALA A 55 1.04 -5.20 16.06
N GLN A 56 1.30 -3.89 15.98
CA GLN A 56 1.76 -3.08 17.11
C GLN A 56 0.72 -3.04 18.23
N ALA A 57 -0.55 -2.87 17.90
CA ALA A 57 -1.63 -2.84 18.87
C ALA A 57 -1.86 -4.21 19.55
N ASP A 58 -1.89 -5.28 18.76
CA ASP A 58 -2.23 -6.63 19.25
C ASP A 58 -1.08 -7.27 20.04
N LEU A 59 0.19 -7.03 19.65
CA LEU A 59 1.36 -7.63 20.29
C LEU A 59 1.98 -6.76 21.39
N GLY A 60 1.68 -5.44 21.40
CA GLY A 60 2.19 -4.51 22.39
C GLY A 60 3.72 -4.57 22.53
N ALA A 61 4.20 -4.79 23.76
CA ALA A 61 5.64 -4.88 24.05
C ALA A 61 6.35 -6.07 23.36
N ARG A 62 5.61 -7.07 22.87
CA ARG A 62 6.18 -8.20 22.10
C ARG A 62 6.32 -7.91 20.61
N PHE A 63 5.83 -6.77 20.14
CA PHE A 63 5.99 -6.40 18.73
C PHE A 63 7.46 -6.19 18.39
N ASP A 64 7.96 -7.01 17.46
CA ASP A 64 9.27 -6.81 16.83
C ASP A 64 9.09 -6.39 15.37
N LEU A 65 9.65 -5.21 15.04
CA LEU A 65 9.61 -4.67 13.69
C LEU A 65 10.39 -5.54 12.69
N LYS A 66 11.49 -6.17 13.12
CA LYS A 66 12.29 -7.05 12.26
C LYS A 66 11.48 -8.29 11.89
N ALA A 67 10.92 -8.98 12.88
CA ALA A 67 10.05 -10.13 12.66
C ALA A 67 8.83 -9.79 11.78
N PHE A 68 8.23 -8.61 11.94
CA PHE A 68 7.16 -8.15 11.06
C PHE A 68 7.62 -8.00 9.60
N HIS A 69 8.78 -7.38 9.35
CA HIS A 69 9.33 -7.26 7.99
C HIS A 69 9.70 -8.61 7.40
N ASP A 70 10.26 -9.53 8.19
CA ASP A 70 10.58 -10.89 7.75
C ASP A 70 9.29 -11.60 7.30
N GLN A 71 8.22 -11.54 8.10
CA GLN A 71 6.92 -12.10 7.73
C GLN A 71 6.32 -11.47 6.48
N LEU A 72 6.49 -10.14 6.31
CA LEU A 72 5.98 -9.40 5.17
C LEU A 72 6.68 -9.81 3.87
N LEU A 73 8.00 -9.96 3.90
CA LEU A 73 8.84 -10.22 2.73
C LEU A 73 8.92 -11.70 2.36
N ALA A 74 8.76 -12.62 3.33
CA ALA A 74 8.88 -14.07 3.12
C ALA A 74 7.92 -14.65 2.07
N LEU A 75 6.78 -13.98 1.82
CA LEU A 75 5.79 -14.42 0.83
C LEU A 75 6.12 -14.01 -0.61
N GLY A 76 7.11 -13.13 -0.80
CA GLY A 76 7.33 -12.48 -2.09
C GLY A 76 6.12 -11.65 -2.53
N SER A 77 5.92 -11.53 -3.85
CA SER A 77 4.81 -10.74 -4.41
C SER A 77 3.50 -11.52 -4.38
N VAL A 78 2.61 -11.12 -3.48
CA VAL A 78 1.26 -11.69 -3.33
C VAL A 78 0.19 -10.60 -3.42
N THR A 79 -1.08 -11.01 -3.53
CA THR A 79 -2.21 -10.08 -3.47
C THR A 79 -2.40 -9.54 -2.05
N LEU A 80 -3.00 -8.35 -1.92
CA LEU A 80 -3.26 -7.74 -0.59
C LEU A 80 -4.08 -8.64 0.35
N PRO A 81 -5.14 -9.37 -0.10
CA PRO A 81 -5.87 -10.28 0.79
C PRO A 81 -5.02 -11.45 1.32
N VAL A 82 -4.09 -11.96 0.50
CA VAL A 82 -3.16 -13.02 0.92
C VAL A 82 -2.15 -12.48 1.94
N LEU A 83 -1.62 -11.29 1.68
CA LEU A 83 -0.73 -10.58 2.61
C LEU A 83 -1.40 -10.36 3.96
N GLN A 84 -2.62 -9.78 3.95
CA GLN A 84 -3.43 -9.56 5.14
C GLN A 84 -3.62 -10.86 5.92
N SER A 85 -4.12 -11.90 5.26
CA SER A 85 -4.41 -13.19 5.89
C SER A 85 -3.16 -13.81 6.52
N SER A 86 -2.00 -13.64 5.89
CA SER A 86 -0.74 -14.16 6.43
C SER A 86 -0.26 -13.39 7.66
N VAL A 87 -0.31 -12.07 7.61
CA VAL A 87 0.08 -11.24 8.77
C VAL A 87 -0.85 -11.48 9.95
N GLU A 88 -2.16 -11.59 9.72
CA GLU A 88 -3.13 -11.90 10.78
C GLU A 88 -2.87 -13.26 11.44
N ARG A 89 -2.54 -14.30 10.64
CA ARG A 89 -2.12 -15.60 11.18
C ARG A 89 -0.83 -15.51 11.99
N TRP A 90 0.14 -14.74 11.52
CA TRP A 90 1.39 -14.51 12.25
C TRP A 90 1.15 -13.80 13.58
N ILE A 91 0.33 -12.75 13.63
CA ILE A 91 -0.05 -12.06 14.88
C ILE A 91 -0.70 -13.06 15.86
N ALA A 92 -1.63 -13.89 15.38
CA ALA A 92 -2.30 -14.90 16.20
C ALA A 92 -1.29 -15.92 16.78
N ALA A 93 -0.36 -16.41 15.97
CA ALA A 93 0.69 -17.32 16.42
C ALA A 93 1.60 -16.69 17.48
N GLN A 94 2.01 -15.43 17.30
CA GLN A 94 2.83 -14.68 18.26
C GLN A 94 2.10 -14.40 19.59
N THR A 95 0.77 -14.38 19.56
CA THR A 95 -0.05 -14.26 20.77
C THR A 95 -0.19 -15.60 21.50
N ALA A 96 -0.38 -16.68 20.75
CA ALA A 96 -0.57 -18.04 21.27
C ALA A 96 0.73 -18.71 21.77
N ALA A 97 1.90 -18.31 21.28
CA ALA A 97 3.21 -18.84 21.71
C ALA A 97 3.62 -18.45 23.15
N THR A 98 2.67 -18.09 24.00
CA THR A 98 2.88 -17.83 25.43
C THR A 98 2.80 -19.17 26.18
N PRO A 99 3.76 -19.52 27.06
CA PRO A 99 3.57 -20.57 28.07
C PRO A 99 2.48 -20.21 29.08
#